data_AF-A0AA44G920-F1
#
_entry.id   AF-A0AA44G920-F1
#
_cell.length_a   1.000
_cell.length_b   1.000
_cell.length_c   1.000
_cell.angle_alpha   90.00
_cell.angle_beta   90.00
_cell.angle_gamma   90.00
#
_symmetry.space_group_name_H-M   'P 1'
#
loop_
_entity.id
_entity.type
_entity.pdbx_description
1 polymer ?
#
loop_
_entity_poly.entity_id
_entity_poly.type
_entity_poly.pdbx_seq_one_letter_code
_entity_poly.pdbx_strand_id
1 'polypeptide(L)' 'MKKLIKAFINDQKGVTVIEYGMMGVALATTLAFIMGDQNTGFVSALISLYQSLTTAIQSA' A
#
# COMPACT_ATOMS: atom_id res chain seq x y z
N MET A 1 -35.09 26.43 -10.51
CA MET A 1 -33.91 26.03 -11.32
C MET A 1 -32.56 26.38 -10.69
N LYS A 2 -32.22 27.66 -10.43
CA LYS A 2 -30.89 28.04 -9.89
C LYS A 2 -30.48 27.30 -8.60
N LYS A 3 -31.42 27.05 -7.68
CA LYS A 3 -31.16 26.30 -6.43
C LYS A 3 -30.79 24.82 -6.67
N LEU A 4 -31.43 24.17 -7.65
CA LEU A 4 -31.20 22.76 -7.96
C LEU A 4 -29.84 22.57 -8.64
N ILE A 5 -29.48 23.46 -9.56
CA ILE A 5 -28.15 23.45 -10.21
C ILE A 5 -27.05 23.67 -9.16
N LYS A 6 -27.26 24.58 -8.21
CA LYS A 6 -26.29 24.84 -7.13
C LYS A 6 -26.15 23.66 -6.17
N ALA A 7 -27.25 22.96 -5.88
CA ALA A 7 -27.25 21.75 -5.04
C ALA A 7 -26.57 20.57 -5.75
N PHE A 8 -26.78 20.42 -7.07
CA PHE A 8 -26.15 19.38 -7.87
C PHE A 8 -24.64 19.58 -8.02
N ILE A 9 -24.17 20.81 -8.23
CA ILE A 9 -22.74 21.13 -8.30
C ILE A 9 -22.03 20.87 -6.96
N ASN A 10 -22.73 21.07 -5.84
CA ASN A 10 -22.21 20.79 -4.50
C ASN A 10 -22.43 19.35 -4.03
N ASP A 11 -23.01 18.48 -4.86
CA ASP A 11 -23.26 17.10 -4.48
C ASP A 11 -21.96 16.29 -4.60
N GLN A 12 -21.37 15.94 -3.45
CA GLN A 12 -20.18 15.10 -3.36
C GLN A 12 -20.50 13.63 -3.11
N LYS A 13 -21.79 13.23 -3.15
CA LYS A 13 -22.16 11.82 -2.98
C LYS A 13 -21.53 10.97 -4.09
N GLY A 14 -20.60 10.10 -3.70
CA GLY A 14 -19.86 9.20 -4.60
C GLY A 14 -18.42 9.64 -4.88
N VAL A 15 -18.11 10.94 -4.83
CA VAL A 15 -16.74 11.48 -4.96
C VAL A 15 -15.86 10.95 -3.83
N THR A 16 -16.42 10.94 -2.61
CA THR A 16 -15.75 10.45 -1.41
C THR A 16 -15.34 8.97 -1.49
N VAL A 17 -16.12 8.13 -2.18
CA VAL A 17 -15.80 6.69 -2.35
C VAL A 17 -14.64 6.51 -3.32
N ILE A 18 -14.60 7.31 -4.40
CA ILE A 18 -13.50 7.28 -5.37
C ILE A 18 -12.20 7.79 -4.73
N GLU A 19 -12.28 8.85 -3.93
CA GLU A 19 -11.13 9.41 -3.21
C GLU A 19 -10.55 8.40 -2.21
N TYR A 20 -11.37 7.78 -1.36
CA TYR A 20 -10.90 6.73 -0.47
C TYR A 20 -10.38 5.51 -1.22
N GLY A 21 -10.97 5.17 -2.37
CA GLY A 21 -10.45 4.14 -3.27
C GLY A 21 -9.03 4.49 -3.78
N MET A 22 -8.81 5.71 -4.23
CA MET A 22 -7.50 6.20 -4.69
C MET A 22 -6.48 6.22 -3.56
N MET A 23 -6.85 6.67 -2.35
CA MET A 23 -5.98 6.63 -1.18
C MET A 23 -5.59 5.20 -0.83
N GLY A 24 -6.52 4.24 -0.91
CA GLY A 24 -6.24 2.82 -0.73
C GLY A 24 -5.23 2.28 -1.74
N VAL A 25 -5.35 2.65 -3.01
CA VAL A 25 -4.38 2.29 -4.05
C VAL A 25 -3.00 2.90 -3.75
N ALA A 26 -2.93 4.17 -3.37
CA ALA A 26 -1.67 4.83 -3.03
C ALA A 26 -0.97 4.19 -1.83
N LEU A 27 -1.72 3.80 -0.80
CA LEU A 27 -1.18 3.06 0.35
C LEU A 27 -0.70 1.66 -0.06
N ALA A 28 -1.49 0.92 -0.83
CA ALA A 28 -1.14 -0.42 -1.28
C ALA A 28 0.12 -0.43 -2.15
N THR A 29 0.27 0.52 -3.07
CA THR A 29 1.46 0.61 -3.94
C THR A 29 2.71 0.99 -3.15
N THR A 30 2.59 1.94 -2.22
CA THR A 30 3.70 2.34 -1.34
C THR A 30 4.15 1.17 -0.47
N LEU A 31 3.20 0.44 0.12
CA LEU A 31 3.50 -0.75 0.92
C LEU A 31 4.14 -1.84 0.07
N ALA A 32 3.62 -2.13 -1.12
CA ALA A 32 4.21 -3.11 -2.02
C ALA A 32 5.66 -2.77 -2.38
N PHE A 33 5.95 -1.49 -2.63
CA PHE A 33 7.31 -1.03 -2.91
C PHE A 33 8.25 -1.22 -1.71
N ILE A 34 7.82 -0.90 -0.49
CA ILE A 34 8.62 -1.07 0.73
C ILE A 34 8.83 -2.56 1.07
N MET A 35 7.76 -3.36 0.95
CA MET A 35 7.81 -4.79 1.20
C MET A 35 8.82 -5.47 0.27
N GLY A 36 8.86 -5.03 -0.99
CA GLY A 36 9.76 -5.58 -2.00
C GLY A 36 9.43 -7.04 -2.31
N ASP A 37 10.45 -7.81 -2.67
CA ASP A 37 10.32 -9.22 -3.05
C ASP A 37 11.40 -10.07 -2.38
N GLN A 38 11.63 -11.29 -2.89
CA GLN A 38 12.64 -12.18 -2.32
C GLN A 38 14.08 -11.66 -2.46
N ASN A 39 14.30 -10.70 -3.36
CA ASN A 39 15.63 -10.17 -3.68
C ASN A 39 15.81 -8.72 -3.20
N THR A 40 14.72 -7.97 -2.99
CA THR A 40 14.75 -6.54 -2.65
C THR A 40 13.81 -6.17 -1.51
N GLY A 41 14.06 -5.03 -0.85
CA GLY A 41 13.17 -4.50 0.19
C GLY A 41 13.16 -5.31 1.49
N PHE A 42 12.08 -5.15 2.26
CA PHE A 42 11.96 -5.73 3.60
C PHE A 42 11.96 -7.27 3.62
N VAL A 43 11.31 -7.91 2.64
CA VAL A 43 11.23 -9.38 2.57
C VAL A 43 12.61 -10.01 2.36
N SER A 44 13.44 -9.42 1.49
CA SER A 44 14.83 -9.87 1.29
C SER A 44 15.69 -9.77 2.55
N ALA A 45 15.53 -8.69 3.34
CA ALA A 45 16.23 -8.55 4.61
C ALA A 45 15.85 -9.64 5.62
N LEU A 46 14.56 -10.00 5.69
CA LEU A 46 14.06 -11.12 6.50
C LEU A 46 14.65 -12.47 6.06
N ILE A 47 14.67 -12.73 4.75
CA ILE A 47 15.24 -13.96 4.20
C ILE A 47 16.74 -14.05 4.50
N SER A 48 17.47 -12.95 4.33
CA SER A 48 18.91 -12.87 4.60
C SER A 48 19.23 -13.13 6.07
N LEU A 49 18.41 -12.59 6.99
CA LEU A 49 18.56 -12.86 8.42
C LEU A 49 18.30 -14.34 8.73
N TYR A 50 17.23 -14.91 8.17
CA TYR A 50 16.91 -16.32 8.37
C TYR A 50 18.02 -17.23 7.85
N GLN A 51 18.53 -16.98 6.64
CA GLN A 51 19.66 -17.71 6.07
C GLN A 51 20.90 -17.62 6.97
N SER A 52 21.21 -16.43 7.47
CA SER A 52 22.34 -16.22 8.38
C SER A 52 22.21 -17.05 9.67
N LEU A 53 21.01 -17.12 10.24
CA LEU A 53 20.73 -17.97 11.40
C LEU A 53 20.88 -19.45 11.07
N THR A 54 20.35 -19.91 9.94
CA THR A 54 20.47 -21.32 9.54
C THR A 54 21.92 -21.72 9.31
N THR A 55 22.73 -20.86 8.67
CA THR A 55 24.16 -21.08 8.47
C THR A 55 24.90 -21.13 9.80
N ALA A 56 24.57 -20.23 10.74
CA ALA A 56 25.19 -20.22 12.07
C ALA A 56 24.89 -21.51 12.85
N ILE A 57 23.67 -22.04 12.75
CA ILE A 57 23.29 -23.31 13.38
C ILE A 57 24.00 -24.50 12.72
N GLN A 58 24.11 -24.53 11.39
CA GLN A 58 24.78 -25.62 10.68
C GLN A 58 26.31 -25.62 10.84
N SER A 59 26.89 -24.45 11.12
CA SER A 59 28.33 -24.28 11.32
C SER A 59 28.76 -24.43 12.79
N ALA A 60 27.80 -24.65 13.69
CA ALA A 60 28.02 -24.91 15.12
C ALA A 60 28.11 -26.41 15.40
#